data_AF-A0A242LPW9-F1
#
_entry.id   AF-A0A242LPW9-F1
#
_cell.length_a   1.000
_cell.length_b   1.000
_cell.length_c   1.000
_cell.angle_alpha   90.00
_cell.angle_beta   90.00
_cell.angle_gamma   90.00
#
_symmetry.space_group_name_H-M   'P 1'
#
loop_
_entity.id
_entity.type
_entity.pdbx_description
1 polymer ?
#
loop_
_entity_poly.entity_id
_entity_poly.type
_entity_poly.pdbx_seq_one_letter_code
_entity_poly.pdbx_strand_id
1 'polypeptide(L)'
;MFNGGEIVSLFVQGLSNRTGLVLVTSTSYNQTVPYLAPAISVVQTIERLDAQGNWEAAPSAVTGQTVRYTLTTTLTNQPATWSQQMLKAYIPNGITQLSPVSLTRISSTGVQTPVLGTQLLTDSNLNMQYWYYQNSLAVNNFTQPNTSFKLQYTGVVAQNMTGQSLPFSSVVGGADGGGTAITPQNNASSVPIGDGTLRFVQSPNQISFKSIPVPSKTTTYSPSIVDTSLIVADGRVAKSQWHLYVRENQPMKSTTTNKTINQAFVYRKNGQDSTITAIASEAYAYTSPNNNNVVISWNQQNGVFLNLTPSININVNESYTAQLQWILSDAPL
;
A
#
# COMPACT_ATOMS: atom_id res chain seq x y z
N MET A 1 -7.77 -12.19 45.77
CA MET A 1 -7.16 -13.03 44.71
C MET A 1 -5.67 -12.70 44.74
N PHE A 2 -4.79 -13.69 44.86
CA PHE A 2 -3.35 -13.48 44.95
C PHE A 2 -2.77 -13.09 43.57
N ASN A 3 -1.84 -12.15 43.53
CA ASN A 3 -1.20 -11.67 42.30
C ASN A 3 0.09 -12.43 41.96
N GLY A 4 0.54 -13.31 42.87
CA GLY A 4 1.81 -14.01 42.81
C GLY A 4 2.86 -13.33 43.68
N GLY A 5 3.78 -14.13 44.23
CA GLY A 5 4.85 -13.68 45.13
C GLY A 5 4.43 -13.53 46.60
N GLU A 6 3.14 -13.59 46.92
CA GLU A 6 2.69 -13.61 48.32
C GLU A 6 3.10 -14.92 49.01
N ILE A 7 3.44 -14.84 50.30
CA ILE A 7 3.74 -16.00 51.14
C ILE A 7 2.50 -16.34 51.97
N VAL A 8 1.98 -17.55 51.79
CA VAL A 8 0.93 -18.11 52.64
C VAL A 8 1.61 -18.90 53.75
N SER A 9 1.45 -18.44 54.98
CA SER A 9 1.96 -19.09 56.18
C SER A 9 0.84 -19.82 56.92
N LEU A 10 0.99 -21.14 57.11
CA LEU A 10 0.10 -21.97 57.90
C LEU A 10 0.81 -22.40 59.19
N PHE A 11 0.16 -22.22 60.33
CA PHE A 11 0.59 -22.82 61.59
C PHE A 11 -0.64 -23.27 62.41
N VAL A 12 -0.44 -24.22 63.30
CA VAL A 12 -1.47 -24.79 64.17
C VAL A 12 -1.20 -24.34 65.60
N GLN A 13 -2.24 -23.85 66.29
CA GLN A 13 -2.20 -23.58 67.72
C GLN A 13 -3.18 -24.49 68.47
N GLY A 14 -2.69 -25.17 69.50
CA GLY A 14 -3.53 -25.85 70.48
C GLY A 14 -3.81 -24.91 71.64
N LEU A 15 -5.09 -24.68 71.96
CA LEU A 15 -5.53 -23.80 73.05
C LEU A 15 -6.18 -24.63 74.18
N SER A 16 -5.98 -24.20 75.43
CA SER A 16 -6.70 -24.76 76.57
C SER A 16 -8.17 -24.36 76.54
N ASN A 17 -9.08 -25.33 76.59
CA ASN A 17 -10.52 -25.04 76.65
C ASN A 17 -10.98 -24.46 78.01
N ARG A 18 -10.15 -24.57 79.06
CA ARG A 18 -10.46 -24.04 80.41
C ARG A 18 -9.93 -22.63 80.64
N THR A 19 -8.81 -22.28 80.03
CA THR A 19 -8.11 -21.00 80.29
C THR A 19 -7.90 -20.15 79.04
N GLY A 20 -8.14 -20.68 77.84
CA GLY A 20 -7.90 -20.00 76.55
C GLY A 20 -6.42 -19.83 76.18
N LEU A 21 -5.49 -20.29 77.02
CA LEU A 21 -4.05 -20.11 76.78
C LEU A 21 -3.52 -21.06 75.70
N VAL A 22 -2.54 -20.57 74.93
CA VAL A 22 -1.78 -21.39 73.96
C VAL A 22 -0.96 -22.44 74.70
N LEU A 23 -1.22 -23.70 74.39
CA LEU A 23 -0.52 -24.86 74.94
C LEU A 23 0.59 -25.35 74.02
N VAL A 24 0.41 -25.22 72.71
CA VAL A 24 1.38 -25.62 71.69
C VAL A 24 1.18 -24.76 70.44
N THR A 25 2.28 -24.43 69.77
CA THR A 25 2.27 -23.83 68.42
C THR A 25 3.16 -24.67 67.52
N SER A 26 2.68 -25.07 66.35
CA SER A 26 3.50 -25.75 65.35
C SER A 26 4.51 -24.78 64.73
N THR A 27 5.54 -25.31 64.07
CA THR A 27 6.33 -24.52 63.14
C THR A 27 5.44 -24.02 61.99
N SER A 28 5.79 -22.86 61.43
CA SER A 28 5.10 -22.31 60.28
C SER A 28 5.51 -23.07 59.01
N TYR A 29 4.52 -23.50 58.22
CA TYR A 29 4.70 -23.93 56.85
C TYR A 29 4.44 -22.75 55.92
N ASN A 30 5.42 -22.36 55.13
CA ASN A 30 5.35 -21.23 54.22
C ASN A 30 5.32 -21.71 52.78
N GLN A 31 4.35 -21.25 52.00
CA GLN A 31 4.26 -21.51 50.56
C GLN A 31 4.17 -20.19 49.81
N THR A 32 5.06 -19.96 48.86
CA THR A 32 4.96 -18.81 47.94
C THR A 32 3.94 -19.11 46.85
N VAL A 33 3.01 -18.19 46.62
CA VAL A 33 2.07 -18.26 45.51
C VAL A 33 2.82 -17.97 44.20
N PRO A 34 2.80 -18.87 43.20
CA PRO A 34 3.50 -18.63 41.95
C PRO A 34 2.87 -17.47 41.18
N TYR A 35 3.70 -16.73 40.44
CA TYR A 35 3.20 -15.77 39.45
C TYR A 35 2.55 -16.51 38.29
N LEU A 36 1.36 -16.07 37.89
CA LEU A 36 0.73 -16.57 36.67
C LEU A 36 1.36 -15.90 35.45
N ALA A 37 1.69 -16.71 34.45
CA ALA A 37 2.17 -16.21 33.17
C ALA A 37 1.08 -15.34 32.50
N PRO A 38 1.43 -14.14 32.00
CA PRO A 38 0.48 -13.30 31.31
C PRO A 38 0.07 -13.91 29.97
N ALA A 39 -1.24 -13.98 29.72
CA ALA A 39 -1.82 -14.32 28.44
C ALA A 39 -1.97 -13.04 27.62
N ILE A 40 -1.36 -13.01 26.44
CA ILE A 40 -1.30 -11.82 25.59
C ILE A 40 -2.00 -12.12 24.27
N SER A 41 -2.95 -11.25 23.92
CA SER A 41 -3.54 -11.19 22.58
C SER A 41 -2.74 -10.20 21.73
N VAL A 42 -2.40 -10.59 20.51
CA VAL A 42 -1.68 -9.75 19.54
C VAL A 42 -2.54 -9.62 18.29
N VAL A 43 -2.84 -8.38 17.90
CA VAL A 43 -3.62 -8.05 16.71
C VAL A 43 -2.79 -7.12 15.83
N GLN A 44 -2.58 -7.51 14.59
CA GLN A 44 -1.98 -6.69 13.56
C GLN A 44 -3.06 -6.22 12.58
N THR A 45 -3.07 -4.93 12.26
CA THR A 45 -3.99 -4.36 11.28
C THR A 45 -3.20 -3.54 10.29
N ILE A 46 -3.48 -3.76 9.01
CA ILE A 46 -2.96 -2.98 7.90
C ILE A 46 -4.15 -2.23 7.28
N GLU A 47 -4.04 -0.93 7.22
CA GLU A 47 -5.03 -0.04 6.62
C GLU A 47 -4.40 0.76 5.50
N ARG A 48 -5.22 1.23 4.57
CA ARG A 48 -4.80 2.12 3.48
C ARG A 48 -5.63 3.38 3.50
N LEU A 49 -5.04 4.47 3.05
CA LEU A 49 -5.75 5.73 2.87
C LEU A 49 -6.52 5.68 1.55
N ASP A 50 -7.84 5.82 1.61
CA ASP A 50 -8.70 5.86 0.43
C ASP A 50 -8.62 7.22 -0.30
N ALA A 51 -9.38 7.35 -1.40
CA ALA A 51 -9.41 8.58 -2.19
C ALA A 51 -10.05 9.77 -1.46
N GLN A 52 -10.83 9.52 -0.42
CA GLN A 52 -11.53 10.50 0.40
C GLN A 52 -10.70 10.92 1.62
N GLY A 53 -9.53 10.32 1.83
CA GLY A 53 -8.67 10.58 2.98
C GLY A 53 -9.07 9.83 4.25
N ASN A 54 -9.91 8.80 4.13
CA ASN A 54 -10.27 7.93 5.25
C ASN A 54 -9.41 6.67 5.27
N TRP A 55 -9.24 6.12 6.47
CA TRP A 55 -8.57 4.84 6.64
C TRP A 55 -9.56 3.70 6.50
N GLU A 56 -9.23 2.73 5.66
CA GLU A 56 -9.98 1.48 5.53
C GLU A 56 -9.04 0.27 5.65
N ALA A 57 -9.59 -0.90 5.98
CA ALA A 57 -8.83 -2.14 5.94
C ALA A 57 -8.20 -2.34 4.56
N ALA A 58 -6.96 -2.82 4.51
CA ALA A 58 -6.22 -3.00 3.26
C ALA A 58 -6.19 -4.49 2.85
N PRO A 59 -7.22 -5.02 2.14
CA PRO A 59 -7.10 -6.33 1.51
C PRO A 59 -6.06 -6.33 0.37
N SER A 60 -5.75 -5.15 -0.15
CA SER A 60 -4.66 -4.83 -1.07
C SER A 60 -4.27 -3.36 -0.91
N ALA A 61 -3.14 -2.94 -1.47
CA ALA A 61 -2.81 -1.54 -1.66
C ALA A 61 -2.21 -1.34 -3.06
N VAL A 62 -1.93 -0.11 -3.48
CA VAL A 62 -1.22 0.18 -4.73
C VAL A 62 0.03 1.00 -4.48
N THR A 63 0.96 1.00 -5.44
CA THR A 63 2.14 1.86 -5.35
C THR A 63 1.78 3.34 -5.20
N GLY A 64 2.55 4.08 -4.41
CA GLY A 64 2.28 5.48 -4.06
C GLY A 64 1.15 5.69 -3.05
N GLN A 65 0.41 4.64 -2.64
CA GLN A 65 -0.63 4.76 -1.61
C GLN A 65 -0.02 4.84 -0.21
N THR A 66 -0.63 5.65 0.66
CA THR A 66 -0.28 5.69 2.08
C THR A 66 -0.97 4.53 2.81
N VAL A 67 -0.19 3.79 3.59
CA VAL A 67 -0.65 2.67 4.43
C VAL A 67 -0.33 2.92 5.90
N ARG A 68 -1.14 2.36 6.79
CA ARG A 68 -1.00 2.43 8.25
C ARG A 68 -0.88 1.03 8.81
N TYR A 69 0.14 0.85 9.63
CA TYR A 69 0.41 -0.40 10.33
C TYR A 69 0.11 -0.18 11.80
N THR A 70 -0.71 -1.07 12.36
CA THR A 70 -1.10 -1.03 13.78
C THR A 70 -0.81 -2.39 14.43
N LEU A 71 -0.02 -2.38 15.49
CA LEU A 71 0.19 -3.52 16.39
C LEU A 71 -0.51 -3.22 17.72
N THR A 72 -1.52 -4.02 18.06
CA THR A 72 -2.20 -3.96 19.35
C THR A 72 -1.87 -5.20 20.18
N THR A 73 -1.42 -5.00 21.41
CA THR A 73 -1.10 -6.09 22.35
C THR A 73 -1.87 -5.91 23.65
N THR A 74 -2.59 -6.94 24.09
CA THR A 74 -3.55 -6.84 25.21
C THR A 74 -3.34 -7.95 26.21
N LEU A 75 -3.25 -7.62 27.50
CA LEU A 75 -3.29 -8.61 28.59
C LEU A 75 -4.72 -9.14 28.73
N THR A 76 -4.92 -10.46 28.70
CA THR A 76 -6.28 -11.04 28.67
C THR A 76 -6.68 -11.80 29.93
N ASN A 77 -5.73 -12.28 30.72
CA ASN A 77 -6.00 -13.06 31.93
C ASN A 77 -5.81 -12.25 33.22
N GLN A 78 -6.46 -12.72 34.28
CA GLN A 78 -6.27 -12.25 35.64
C GLN A 78 -6.35 -13.43 36.63
N PRO A 79 -5.61 -13.41 37.74
CA PRO A 79 -4.63 -12.39 38.14
C PRO A 79 -3.31 -12.61 37.39
N ALA A 80 -2.82 -11.62 36.63
CA ALA A 80 -1.53 -11.72 35.97
C ALA A 80 -0.91 -10.32 35.85
N THR A 81 0.41 -10.26 35.94
CA THR A 81 1.17 -9.04 35.65
C THR A 81 2.03 -9.29 34.43
N TRP A 82 1.87 -8.48 33.39
CA TRP A 82 2.80 -8.41 32.28
C TRP A 82 3.74 -7.24 32.53
N SER A 83 5.00 -7.55 32.83
CA SER A 83 6.07 -6.59 33.08
C SER A 83 7.11 -6.62 31.96
N GLN A 84 8.00 -5.63 31.94
CA GLN A 84 9.13 -5.56 30.99
C GLN A 84 8.71 -5.81 29.53
N GLN A 85 7.54 -5.30 29.14
CA GLN A 85 6.95 -5.58 27.84
C GLN A 85 7.90 -5.16 26.73
N MET A 86 8.09 -6.06 25.77
CA MET A 86 8.91 -5.85 24.59
C MET A 86 8.03 -5.88 23.36
N LEU A 87 8.09 -4.84 22.53
CA LEU A 87 7.42 -4.77 21.24
C LEU A 87 8.46 -4.55 20.13
N LYS A 88 8.50 -5.45 19.16
CA LYS A 88 9.27 -5.31 17.92
C LYS A 88 8.28 -5.33 16.76
N ALA A 89 8.15 -4.25 15.99
CA ALA A 89 7.27 -4.17 14.82
C ALA A 89 8.10 -3.85 13.58
N TYR A 90 8.30 -4.84 12.70
CA TYR A 90 9.12 -4.68 11.52
C TYR A 90 8.41 -3.86 10.44
N ILE A 91 9.18 -2.97 9.82
CA ILE A 91 8.74 -2.17 8.70
C ILE A 91 8.96 -2.99 7.43
N PRO A 92 7.91 -3.26 6.63
CA PRO A 92 8.07 -3.97 5.38
C PRO A 92 9.05 -3.25 4.45
N ASN A 93 9.94 -4.00 3.81
CA ASN A 93 10.77 -3.46 2.74
C ASN A 93 9.86 -2.95 1.61
N GLY A 94 10.15 -1.76 1.08
CA GLY A 94 9.27 -1.09 0.11
C GLY A 94 8.29 -0.08 0.72
N ILE A 95 8.37 0.18 2.03
CA ILE A 95 7.74 1.36 2.65
C ILE A 95 8.73 2.53 2.65
N THR A 96 8.25 3.69 2.18
CA THR A 96 8.98 4.96 2.11
C THR A 96 8.22 6.03 2.88
N GLN A 97 8.80 7.22 3.05
CA GLN A 97 8.14 8.36 3.75
C GLN A 97 7.53 7.96 5.10
N LEU A 98 8.32 7.22 5.89
CA LEU A 98 7.90 6.67 7.17
C LEU A 98 7.55 7.80 8.15
N SER A 99 6.38 7.73 8.78
CA SER A 99 6.03 8.64 9.88
C SER A 99 6.79 8.27 11.16
N PRO A 100 6.89 9.20 12.12
CA PRO A 100 7.17 8.81 13.50
C PRO A 100 6.16 7.77 13.98
N VAL A 101 6.61 6.83 14.81
CA VAL A 101 5.72 5.88 15.47
C VAL A 101 5.02 6.54 16.67
N SER A 102 3.77 6.16 16.88
CA SER A 102 3.04 6.44 18.10
C SER A 102 2.91 5.15 18.91
N LEU A 103 3.15 5.24 20.22
CA LEU A 103 2.85 4.17 21.17
C LEU A 103 1.89 4.73 22.21
N THR A 104 0.72 4.11 22.34
CA THR A 104 -0.31 4.50 23.28
C THR A 104 -0.65 3.33 24.17
N ARG A 105 -0.68 3.56 25.48
CA ARG A 105 -1.27 2.62 26.43
C ARG A 105 -2.76 2.92 26.56
N ILE A 106 -3.57 1.89 26.50
CA ILE A 106 -5.01 1.96 26.72
C ILE A 106 -5.29 1.15 27.98
N SER A 107 -5.79 1.81 29.02
CA SER A 107 -6.17 1.13 30.26
C SER A 107 -7.39 0.21 30.06
N SER A 108 -7.66 -0.65 31.04
CA SER A 108 -8.86 -1.51 31.08
C SER A 108 -10.19 -0.75 30.97
N THR A 109 -10.21 0.55 31.31
CA THR A 109 -11.37 1.44 31.20
C THR A 109 -11.38 2.28 29.91
N GLY A 110 -10.39 2.10 29.03
CA GLY A 110 -10.29 2.80 27.75
C GLY A 110 -9.53 4.13 27.78
N VAL A 111 -9.03 4.58 28.94
CA VAL A 111 -8.20 5.80 29.03
C VAL A 111 -6.91 5.60 28.25
N GLN A 112 -6.61 6.54 27.35
CA GLN A 112 -5.42 6.51 26.48
C GLN A 112 -4.33 7.43 27.01
N THR A 113 -3.11 6.90 27.13
CA THR A 113 -1.92 7.66 27.57
C THR A 113 -0.76 7.38 26.63
N PRO A 114 -0.15 8.42 26.02
CA PRO A 114 1.06 8.26 25.22
C PRO A 114 2.20 7.65 26.04
N VAL A 115 2.99 6.79 25.39
CA VAL A 115 4.18 6.16 25.99
C VAL A 115 5.38 6.51 25.14
N LEU A 116 6.40 7.06 25.80
CA LEU A 116 7.66 7.45 25.17
C LEU A 116 8.67 6.29 25.20
N GLY A 117 9.75 6.43 24.42
CA GLY A 117 10.87 5.46 24.42
C GLY A 117 10.86 4.46 23.27
N THR A 118 10.00 4.64 22.27
CA THR A 118 10.10 3.88 21.01
C THR A 118 11.33 4.30 20.21
N GLN A 119 12.03 3.33 19.62
CA GLN A 119 13.24 3.55 18.83
C GLN A 119 13.11 2.88 17.45
N LEU A 120 13.67 3.52 16.42
CA LEU A 120 13.82 2.90 15.11
C LEU A 120 15.19 2.21 15.06
N LEU A 121 15.19 0.90 14.89
CA LEU A 121 16.40 0.08 14.84
C LEU A 121 16.45 -0.72 13.53
N THR A 122 17.62 -1.27 13.22
CA THR A 122 17.85 -2.11 12.04
C THR A 122 18.25 -3.52 12.46
N ASP A 123 17.63 -4.52 11.86
CA ASP A 123 18.01 -5.91 11.99
C ASP A 123 18.99 -6.26 10.86
N SER A 124 20.28 -6.31 11.18
CA SER A 124 21.32 -6.53 10.17
C SER A 124 21.24 -7.91 9.50
N ASN A 125 20.64 -8.90 10.15
CA ASN A 125 20.51 -10.25 9.59
C ASN A 125 19.40 -10.31 8.53
N LEU A 126 18.30 -9.60 8.77
CA LEU A 126 17.16 -9.53 7.85
C LEU A 126 17.25 -8.35 6.88
N ASN A 127 18.16 -7.41 7.13
CA ASN A 127 18.23 -6.12 6.45
C ASN A 127 16.88 -5.39 6.45
N MET A 128 16.23 -5.37 7.62
CA MET A 128 14.92 -4.74 7.82
C MET A 128 14.96 -3.77 8.99
N GLN A 129 14.26 -2.64 8.85
CA GLN A 129 14.05 -1.72 9.97
C GLN A 129 12.86 -2.18 10.82
N TYR A 130 12.86 -1.82 12.10
CA TYR A 130 11.75 -2.10 13.00
C TYR A 130 11.63 -1.04 14.08
N TRP A 131 10.38 -0.80 14.50
CA TRP A 131 10.10 -0.06 15.71
C TRP A 131 10.26 -0.97 16.92
N TYR A 132 11.03 -0.50 17.90
CA TYR A 132 11.32 -1.22 19.13
C TYR A 132 10.85 -0.43 20.34
N TYR A 133 10.23 -1.11 21.29
CA TYR A 133 9.92 -0.59 22.61
C TYR A 133 10.23 -1.66 23.66
N GLN A 134 10.89 -1.24 24.74
CA GLN A 134 11.14 -2.06 25.92
C GLN A 134 10.69 -1.27 27.15
N ASN A 135 9.73 -1.80 27.89
CA ASN A 135 9.31 -1.16 29.13
C ASN A 135 10.39 -1.34 30.20
N SER A 136 10.83 -0.21 30.78
CA SER A 136 11.74 -0.15 31.93
C SER A 136 11.07 0.39 33.20
N LEU A 137 9.81 0.84 33.12
CA LEU A 137 9.11 1.52 34.21
C LEU A 137 7.95 0.66 34.73
N ALA A 138 7.96 0.38 36.03
CA ALA A 138 6.92 -0.43 36.66
C ALA A 138 5.49 0.15 36.52
N VAL A 139 5.37 1.48 36.39
CA VAL A 139 4.09 2.18 36.16
C VAL A 139 3.38 1.76 34.86
N ASN A 140 4.15 1.27 33.88
CA ASN A 140 3.64 0.81 32.60
C ASN A 140 3.35 -0.70 32.57
N ASN A 141 3.57 -1.42 33.68
CA ASN A 141 3.20 -2.84 33.78
C ASN A 141 1.67 -2.99 33.64
N PHE A 142 1.25 -4.08 33.01
CA PHE A 142 -0.17 -4.38 32.89
C PHE A 142 -0.54 -5.34 34.02
N THR A 143 -1.39 -4.88 34.93
CA THR A 143 -1.88 -5.67 36.08
C THR A 143 -3.38 -5.95 35.99
N GLN A 144 -4.07 -5.35 35.03
CA GLN A 144 -5.49 -5.52 34.78
C GLN A 144 -5.71 -6.05 33.36
N PRO A 145 -6.63 -7.01 33.18
CA PRO A 145 -6.97 -7.51 31.86
C PRO A 145 -7.59 -6.37 31.03
N ASN A 146 -7.56 -6.53 29.71
CA ASN A 146 -7.97 -5.54 28.70
C ASN A 146 -7.13 -4.26 28.67
N THR A 147 -6.05 -4.16 29.46
CA THR A 147 -5.02 -3.14 29.25
C THR A 147 -4.21 -3.50 28.01
N SER A 148 -3.98 -2.53 27.12
CA SER A 148 -3.28 -2.75 25.87
C SER A 148 -2.23 -1.69 25.55
N PHE A 149 -1.27 -2.06 24.70
CA PHE A 149 -0.50 -1.11 23.92
C PHE A 149 -1.00 -1.10 22.48
N LYS A 150 -1.03 0.09 21.88
CA LYS A 150 -1.25 0.31 20.45
C LYS A 150 -0.04 1.04 19.89
N LEU A 151 0.75 0.34 19.08
CA LEU A 151 1.86 0.88 18.30
C LEU A 151 1.37 1.13 16.87
N GLN A 152 1.53 2.36 16.37
CA GLN A 152 1.02 2.74 15.06
C GLN A 152 1.95 3.68 14.31
N TYR A 153 2.17 3.42 13.02
CA TYR A 153 2.91 4.29 12.11
C TYR A 153 2.33 4.21 10.70
N THR A 154 2.67 5.17 9.85
CA THR A 154 2.30 5.20 8.43
C THR A 154 3.52 5.24 7.53
N GLY A 155 3.31 4.92 6.26
CA GLY A 155 4.29 5.14 5.20
C GLY A 155 3.66 5.00 3.82
N VAL A 156 4.44 5.25 2.78
CA VAL A 156 4.02 5.21 1.38
C VAL A 156 4.63 4.01 0.68
N VAL A 157 3.81 3.24 -0.03
CA VAL A 157 4.25 2.09 -0.82
C VAL A 157 5.16 2.56 -1.97
N ALA A 158 6.37 2.04 -2.06
CA ALA A 158 7.34 2.40 -3.10
C ALA A 158 6.89 1.94 -4.50
N GLN A 159 7.34 2.65 -5.54
CA GLN A 159 6.92 2.41 -6.93
C GLN A 159 7.38 1.05 -7.50
N ASN A 160 8.44 0.46 -6.96
CA ASN A 160 8.97 -0.83 -7.39
C ASN A 160 8.28 -2.03 -6.71
N MET A 161 7.20 -1.82 -5.94
CA MET A 161 6.52 -2.89 -5.19
C MET A 161 5.35 -3.52 -5.93
N THR A 162 5.03 -3.10 -7.16
CA THR A 162 3.96 -3.70 -7.96
C THR A 162 4.14 -5.22 -8.10
N GLY A 163 3.07 -5.96 -7.81
CA GLY A 163 3.06 -7.44 -7.86
C GLY A 163 3.66 -8.12 -6.63
N GLN A 164 4.21 -7.37 -5.68
CA GLN A 164 4.78 -7.90 -4.44
C GLN A 164 3.73 -7.97 -3.32
N SER A 165 4.09 -8.64 -2.22
CA SER A 165 3.36 -8.58 -0.96
C SER A 165 4.25 -7.96 0.13
N LEU A 166 3.70 -7.05 0.93
CA LEU A 166 4.43 -6.38 2.01
C LEU A 166 4.15 -7.07 3.35
N PRO A 167 5.11 -7.81 3.92
CA PRO A 167 4.91 -8.49 5.20
C PRO A 167 5.07 -7.52 6.37
N PHE A 168 4.04 -7.40 7.20
CA PHE A 168 4.09 -6.74 8.50
C PHE A 168 4.26 -7.80 9.58
N SER A 169 5.46 -7.90 10.15
CA SER A 169 5.78 -8.88 11.20
C SER A 169 6.07 -8.20 12.54
N SER A 170 5.83 -8.91 13.63
CA SER A 170 6.11 -8.42 14.97
C SER A 170 6.56 -9.52 15.93
N VAL A 171 7.35 -9.13 16.92
CA VAL A 171 7.73 -9.96 18.07
C VAL A 171 7.26 -9.26 19.33
N VAL A 172 6.52 -9.97 20.18
CA VAL A 172 5.99 -9.46 21.45
C VAL A 172 6.51 -10.34 22.58
N GLY A 173 7.08 -9.73 23.62
CA GLY A 173 7.63 -10.45 24.76
C GLY A 173 7.52 -9.67 26.07
N GLY A 174 8.22 -10.13 27.10
CA GLY A 174 8.32 -9.47 28.40
C GLY A 174 8.52 -10.49 29.51
N ALA A 175 8.00 -10.18 30.70
CA ALA A 175 8.09 -11.04 31.86
C ALA A 175 6.77 -11.07 32.65
N ASP A 176 6.62 -12.07 33.52
CA ASP A 176 5.56 -12.12 34.52
C ASP A 176 5.80 -11.12 35.68
N GLY A 177 4.97 -11.16 36.72
CA GLY A 177 5.11 -10.32 37.91
C GLY A 177 6.37 -10.61 38.75
N GLY A 178 6.96 -11.80 38.59
CA GLY A 178 8.19 -12.22 39.28
C GLY A 178 9.47 -11.94 38.49
N GLY A 179 9.35 -11.41 37.27
CA GLY A 179 10.48 -11.16 36.38
C GLY A 179 10.89 -12.37 35.54
N THR A 180 10.13 -13.46 35.54
CA THR A 180 10.38 -14.61 34.66
C THR A 180 10.00 -14.24 33.24
N ALA A 181 10.93 -14.39 32.30
CA ALA A 181 10.66 -14.10 30.89
C ALA A 181 9.55 -15.00 30.33
N ILE A 182 8.65 -14.43 29.54
CA ILE A 182 7.65 -15.19 28.78
C ILE A 182 8.19 -15.56 27.40
N THR A 183 7.71 -16.66 26.84
CA THR A 183 8.01 -17.04 25.45
C THR A 183 7.55 -15.94 24.48
N PRO A 184 8.45 -15.38 23.65
CA PRO A 184 8.07 -14.37 22.68
C PRO A 184 7.05 -14.88 21.66
N GLN A 185 6.03 -14.08 21.36
CA GLN A 185 5.04 -14.35 20.33
C GLN A 185 5.44 -13.68 19.02
N ASN A 186 5.51 -14.46 17.94
CA ASN A 186 5.81 -13.98 16.60
C ASN A 186 4.53 -13.96 15.77
N ASN A 187 4.24 -12.83 15.12
CA ASN A 187 3.03 -12.67 14.30
C ASN A 187 3.40 -12.02 12.96
N ALA A 188 2.70 -12.38 11.90
CA ALA A 188 2.87 -11.77 10.59
C ALA A 188 1.54 -11.67 9.85
N SER A 189 1.37 -10.57 9.14
CA SER A 189 0.30 -10.32 8.17
C SER A 189 0.92 -9.73 6.92
N SER A 190 0.21 -9.71 5.80
CA SER A 190 0.75 -9.14 4.58
C SER A 190 -0.32 -8.49 3.72
N VAL A 191 0.07 -7.51 2.91
CA VAL A 191 -0.82 -6.83 1.96
C VAL A 191 -0.25 -6.94 0.54
N PRO A 192 -1.03 -7.46 -0.44
CA PRO A 192 -0.61 -7.49 -1.84
C PRO A 192 -0.66 -6.10 -2.48
N ILE A 193 0.29 -5.82 -3.36
CA ILE A 193 0.48 -4.50 -3.98
C ILE A 193 0.19 -4.53 -5.47
N GLY A 194 -0.78 -3.72 -5.90
CA GLY A 194 -1.07 -3.41 -7.30
C GLY A 194 -0.29 -2.20 -7.82
N ASP A 195 -0.48 -1.90 -9.10
CA ASP A 195 0.08 -0.73 -9.76
C ASP A 195 -0.81 0.49 -9.50
N GLY A 196 -0.27 1.53 -8.89
CA GLY A 196 -0.97 2.77 -8.53
C GLY A 196 -0.85 3.89 -9.57
N THR A 197 -0.31 3.60 -10.75
CA THR A 197 0.00 4.60 -11.77
C THR A 197 -1.08 4.69 -12.86
N LEU A 198 -1.08 5.82 -13.57
CA LEU A 198 -1.76 5.98 -14.85
C LEU A 198 -0.79 5.56 -15.96
N ARG A 199 -1.15 4.57 -16.78
CA ARG A 199 -0.23 3.97 -17.76
C ARG A 199 -0.91 3.43 -19.00
N PHE A 200 -0.15 3.29 -20.07
CA PHE A 200 -0.52 2.43 -21.19
C PHE A 200 -0.35 0.97 -20.80
N VAL A 201 -1.41 0.18 -20.97
CA VAL A 201 -1.32 -1.29 -20.95
C VAL A 201 -0.90 -1.80 -22.31
N GLN A 202 -1.40 -1.15 -23.37
CA GLN A 202 -1.14 -1.51 -24.75
C GLN A 202 -1.30 -0.27 -25.62
N SER A 203 -0.51 -0.16 -26.69
CA SER A 203 -0.62 0.88 -27.70
C SER A 203 -0.30 0.32 -29.08
N PRO A 204 -0.95 0.83 -30.15
CA PRO A 204 -0.62 0.45 -31.52
C PRO A 204 0.86 0.66 -31.83
N ASN A 205 1.54 -0.38 -32.32
CA ASN A 205 2.90 -0.24 -32.88
C ASN A 205 2.84 -0.02 -34.39
N GLN A 206 1.76 -0.42 -35.04
CA GLN A 206 1.58 -0.27 -36.47
C GLN A 206 0.14 0.12 -36.85
N ILE A 207 0.05 1.18 -37.66
CA ILE A 207 -1.18 1.61 -38.34
C ILE A 207 -0.86 1.59 -39.83
N SER A 208 -1.54 0.74 -40.59
CA SER A 208 -1.29 0.59 -42.03
C SER A 208 -2.49 0.98 -42.85
N PHE A 209 -2.23 1.61 -43.99
CA PHE A 209 -3.22 1.96 -45.00
C PHE A 209 -2.99 1.08 -46.23
N LYS A 210 -4.06 0.79 -46.98
CA LYS A 210 -3.94 0.07 -48.26
C LYS A 210 -3.19 0.93 -49.29
N SER A 211 -2.85 0.33 -50.42
CA SER A 211 -2.47 1.12 -51.60
C SER A 211 -3.60 2.11 -51.93
N ILE A 212 -3.24 3.39 -51.96
CA ILE A 212 -4.16 4.49 -52.21
C ILE A 212 -3.75 5.20 -53.51
N PRO A 213 -4.71 5.60 -54.35
CA PRO A 213 -4.39 6.38 -55.54
C PRO A 213 -3.86 7.76 -55.15
N VAL A 214 -3.04 8.36 -56.01
CA VAL A 214 -2.64 9.77 -55.85
C VAL A 214 -3.91 10.63 -55.83
N PRO A 215 -4.18 11.37 -54.73
CA PRO A 215 -5.41 12.11 -54.59
C PRO A 215 -5.46 13.27 -55.59
N SER A 216 -6.60 13.46 -56.26
CA SER A 216 -6.91 14.64 -57.07
C SER A 216 -7.59 15.76 -56.29
N LYS A 217 -8.04 15.46 -55.06
CA LYS A 217 -8.61 16.37 -54.06
C LYS A 217 -8.30 15.85 -52.66
N THR A 218 -8.37 16.69 -51.64
CA THR A 218 -8.21 16.25 -50.25
C THR A 218 -9.14 15.09 -49.92
N THR A 219 -8.57 13.97 -49.49
CA THR A 219 -9.28 12.72 -49.24
C THR A 219 -8.78 12.08 -47.96
N THR A 220 -9.72 11.66 -47.12
CA THR A 220 -9.45 10.98 -45.85
C THR A 220 -9.63 9.47 -46.03
N TYR A 221 -8.64 8.70 -45.58
CA TYR A 221 -8.61 7.24 -45.68
C TYR A 221 -8.59 6.61 -44.29
N SER A 222 -9.44 5.61 -44.11
CA SER A 222 -9.44 4.78 -42.89
C SER A 222 -8.22 3.86 -42.87
N PRO A 223 -7.66 3.58 -41.67
CA PRO A 223 -6.64 2.56 -41.53
C PRO A 223 -7.22 1.21 -41.95
N SER A 224 -6.40 0.40 -42.62
CA SER A 224 -6.74 -0.97 -42.99
C SER A 224 -6.31 -2.00 -41.95
N ILE A 225 -5.26 -1.70 -41.20
CA ILE A 225 -4.77 -2.53 -40.11
C ILE A 225 -4.38 -1.60 -38.96
N VAL A 226 -4.83 -1.96 -37.77
CA VAL A 226 -4.35 -1.44 -36.50
C VAL A 226 -3.99 -2.69 -35.72
N ASP A 227 -2.70 -2.90 -35.46
CA ASP A 227 -2.19 -4.17 -34.93
C ASP A 227 -2.75 -4.51 -33.54
N THR A 228 -2.98 -3.48 -32.73
CA THR A 228 -3.38 -3.61 -31.34
C THR A 228 -4.28 -2.46 -30.89
N SER A 229 -5.09 -2.70 -29.86
CA SER A 229 -5.89 -1.65 -29.24
C SER A 229 -5.03 -0.71 -28.40
N LEU A 230 -5.43 0.56 -28.32
CA LEU A 230 -4.89 1.49 -27.35
C LEU A 230 -5.64 1.31 -26.02
N ILE A 231 -4.95 0.81 -25.00
CA ILE A 231 -5.52 0.45 -23.70
C ILE A 231 -4.81 1.23 -22.60
N VAL A 232 -5.58 1.93 -21.78
CA VAL A 232 -5.09 2.70 -20.63
C VAL A 232 -5.57 2.03 -19.34
N ALA A 233 -4.67 1.91 -18.36
CA ALA A 233 -5.01 1.54 -16.99
C ALA A 233 -4.82 2.77 -16.09
N ASP A 234 -5.83 3.04 -15.27
CA ASP A 234 -5.75 4.03 -14.20
C ASP A 234 -5.76 3.30 -12.85
N GLY A 235 -4.57 3.09 -12.28
CA GLY A 235 -4.37 2.45 -10.99
C GLY A 235 -4.43 3.40 -9.80
N ARG A 236 -4.53 4.71 -10.03
CA ARG A 236 -4.42 5.74 -8.97
C ARG A 236 -5.52 5.57 -7.93
N VAL A 237 -5.20 5.84 -6.67
CA VAL A 237 -6.17 5.77 -5.56
C VAL A 237 -7.30 6.77 -5.79
N ALA A 238 -6.95 8.04 -5.96
CA ALA A 238 -7.89 9.08 -6.35
C ALA A 238 -8.01 9.12 -7.87
N LYS A 239 -9.23 8.88 -8.38
CA LYS A 239 -9.54 8.96 -9.81
C LYS A 239 -9.75 10.41 -10.21
N SER A 240 -8.79 10.97 -10.94
CA SER A 240 -8.93 12.27 -11.60
C SER A 240 -9.05 12.09 -13.10
N GLN A 241 -9.58 13.11 -13.79
CA GLN A 241 -9.57 13.12 -15.25
C GLN A 241 -8.14 13.01 -15.76
N TRP A 242 -7.94 12.14 -16.74
CA TRP A 242 -6.70 12.01 -17.48
C TRP A 242 -6.94 12.30 -18.95
N HIS A 243 -5.87 12.64 -19.64
CA HIS A 243 -5.88 13.14 -21.01
C HIS A 243 -4.92 12.31 -21.86
N LEU A 244 -5.38 11.93 -23.04
CA LEU A 244 -4.58 11.29 -24.07
C LEU A 244 -4.37 12.30 -25.19
N TYR A 245 -3.11 12.52 -25.53
CA TYR A 245 -2.72 13.35 -26.65
C TYR A 245 -2.03 12.53 -27.73
N VAL A 246 -2.08 13.06 -28.95
CA VAL A 246 -1.34 12.54 -30.09
C VAL A 246 -0.57 13.67 -30.77
N ARG A 247 0.65 13.39 -31.20
CA ARG A 247 1.43 14.27 -32.06
C ARG A 247 2.17 13.51 -33.15
N GLU A 248 2.51 14.23 -34.21
CA GLU A 248 3.43 13.80 -35.25
C GLU A 248 4.86 13.95 -34.73
N ASN A 249 5.50 12.85 -34.36
CA ASN A 249 6.90 12.82 -33.92
C ASN A 249 7.86 12.84 -35.13
N GLN A 250 7.48 12.15 -36.21
CA GLN A 250 8.14 12.28 -37.50
C GLN A 250 7.08 12.41 -38.60
N PRO A 251 7.22 13.40 -39.50
CA PRO A 251 6.28 13.57 -40.60
C PRO A 251 6.38 12.40 -41.57
N MET A 252 5.33 12.22 -42.37
CA MET A 252 5.27 11.13 -43.32
C MET A 252 6.34 11.31 -44.41
N LYS A 253 7.26 10.34 -44.52
CA LYS A 253 8.40 10.39 -45.43
C LYS A 253 8.39 9.20 -46.38
N SER A 254 8.74 9.45 -47.65
CA SER A 254 8.96 8.39 -48.63
C SER A 254 10.08 7.44 -48.16
N THR A 255 9.91 6.14 -48.36
CA THR A 255 10.94 5.14 -48.06
C THR A 255 12.01 5.03 -49.15
N THR A 256 11.77 5.64 -50.31
CA THR A 256 12.67 5.58 -51.49
C THR A 256 13.30 6.94 -51.81
N THR A 257 12.67 8.04 -51.45
CA THR A 257 13.14 9.41 -51.72
C THR A 257 13.20 10.25 -50.44
N ASN A 258 13.68 11.49 -50.54
CA ASN A 258 13.67 12.45 -49.43
C ASN A 258 12.37 13.27 -49.35
N LYS A 259 11.32 12.90 -50.08
CA LYS A 259 10.04 13.61 -50.07
C LYS A 259 9.32 13.42 -48.74
N THR A 260 8.78 14.52 -48.23
CA THR A 260 8.05 14.59 -46.95
C THR A 260 6.67 15.20 -47.14
N ILE A 261 5.70 14.65 -46.45
CA ILE A 261 4.31 15.11 -46.40
C ILE A 261 4.04 15.43 -44.93
N ASN A 262 3.95 16.71 -44.63
CA ASN A 262 3.64 17.19 -43.29
C ASN A 262 2.14 17.12 -43.04
N GLN A 263 1.74 16.88 -41.78
CA GLN A 263 0.32 16.94 -41.37
C GLN A 263 -0.55 15.97 -42.18
N ALA A 264 0.00 14.79 -42.51
CA ALA A 264 -0.69 13.78 -43.29
C ALA A 264 -1.81 13.06 -42.51
N PHE A 265 -1.95 13.33 -41.22
CA PHE A 265 -2.83 12.61 -40.32
C PHE A 265 -3.83 13.54 -39.65
N VAL A 266 -5.04 13.04 -39.44
CA VAL A 266 -6.05 13.65 -38.58
C VAL A 266 -6.44 12.65 -37.49
N TYR A 267 -6.71 13.16 -36.29
CA TYR A 267 -7.41 12.41 -35.27
C TYR A 267 -8.89 12.77 -35.36
N ARG A 268 -9.73 11.77 -35.57
CA ARG A 268 -11.18 11.93 -35.59
C ARG A 268 -11.72 11.67 -34.19
N LYS A 269 -12.57 12.55 -33.69
CA LYS A 269 -13.31 12.40 -32.43
C LYS A 269 -14.78 12.69 -32.68
N ASN A 270 -15.65 11.71 -32.47
CA ASN A 270 -17.10 11.83 -32.74
C ASN A 270 -17.41 12.37 -34.16
N GLY A 271 -16.66 11.92 -35.16
CA GLY A 271 -16.82 12.35 -36.55
C GLY A 271 -16.17 13.69 -36.92
N GLN A 272 -15.59 14.42 -35.96
CA GLN A 272 -14.89 15.68 -36.21
C GLN A 272 -13.38 15.44 -36.33
N ASP A 273 -12.78 15.95 -37.40
CA ASP A 273 -11.36 15.80 -37.68
C ASP A 273 -10.55 16.95 -37.09
N SER A 274 -9.48 16.61 -36.38
CA SER A 274 -8.46 17.56 -35.93
C SER A 274 -7.11 17.14 -36.50
N THR A 275 -6.41 18.07 -37.14
CA THR A 275 -5.08 17.80 -37.72
C THR A 275 -4.10 17.38 -36.63
N ILE A 276 -3.36 16.30 -36.87
CA ILE A 276 -2.23 15.91 -36.04
C ILE A 276 -1.00 16.67 -36.52
N THR A 277 -0.38 17.42 -35.62
CA THR A 277 0.80 18.23 -35.89
C THR A 277 1.95 17.83 -34.96
N ALA A 278 3.11 18.49 -35.05
CA ALA A 278 4.18 18.31 -34.09
C ALA A 278 3.80 18.75 -32.65
N ILE A 279 2.77 19.59 -32.51
CA ILE A 279 2.19 19.98 -31.22
C ILE A 279 1.14 18.93 -30.83
N ALA A 280 1.22 18.47 -29.59
CA ALA A 280 0.29 17.49 -29.04
C ALA A 280 -1.14 18.04 -29.00
N SER A 281 -2.08 17.32 -29.63
CA SER A 281 -3.50 17.64 -29.61
C SER A 281 -4.26 16.59 -28.79
N GLU A 282 -5.28 17.04 -28.05
CA GLU A 282 -6.07 16.15 -27.20
C GLU A 282 -6.93 15.22 -28.05
N ALA A 283 -6.67 13.92 -27.93
CA ALA A 283 -7.43 12.86 -28.58
C ALA A 283 -8.59 12.39 -27.69
N TYR A 284 -8.36 12.27 -26.38
CA TYR A 284 -9.32 11.69 -25.45
C TYR A 284 -9.16 12.28 -24.05
N ALA A 285 -10.26 12.42 -23.32
CA ALA A 285 -10.26 12.82 -21.92
C ALA A 285 -11.27 11.94 -21.17
N TYR A 286 -10.87 11.40 -20.01
CA TYR A 286 -11.70 10.43 -19.30
C TYR A 286 -11.36 10.39 -17.81
N THR A 287 -12.36 10.10 -16.99
CA THR A 287 -12.19 9.83 -15.56
C THR A 287 -12.60 8.39 -15.32
N SER A 288 -11.64 7.55 -14.93
CA SER A 288 -11.90 6.14 -14.70
C SER A 288 -12.81 5.95 -13.49
N PRO A 289 -13.95 5.24 -13.60
CA PRO A 289 -14.83 5.00 -12.45
C PRO A 289 -14.27 3.93 -11.51
N ASN A 290 -13.33 3.12 -11.98
CA ASN A 290 -12.72 2.01 -11.25
C ASN A 290 -11.35 1.66 -11.87
N ASN A 291 -10.78 0.53 -11.47
CA ASN A 291 -9.47 0.05 -11.94
C ASN A 291 -9.53 -0.77 -13.23
N ASN A 292 -10.68 -0.85 -13.89
CA ASN A 292 -10.79 -1.58 -15.15
C ASN A 292 -10.05 -0.83 -16.25
N ASN A 293 -9.43 -1.60 -17.14
CA ASN A 293 -8.78 -1.05 -18.32
C ASN A 293 -9.78 -0.33 -19.21
N VAL A 294 -9.36 0.81 -19.76
CA VAL A 294 -10.13 1.60 -20.72
C VAL A 294 -9.58 1.35 -22.11
N VAL A 295 -10.42 0.81 -22.99
CA VAL A 295 -10.08 0.57 -24.40
C VAL A 295 -10.51 1.78 -25.22
N ILE A 296 -9.55 2.47 -25.83
CA ILE A 296 -9.82 3.56 -26.76
C ILE A 296 -10.24 2.95 -28.09
N SER A 297 -11.54 3.01 -28.37
CA SER A 297 -12.13 2.38 -29.55
C SER A 297 -11.76 3.12 -30.83
N TRP A 298 -11.28 2.39 -31.83
CA TRP A 298 -11.03 2.92 -33.17
C TRP A 298 -12.12 2.43 -34.12
N ASN A 299 -12.79 3.37 -34.77
CA ASN A 299 -13.88 3.12 -35.70
C ASN A 299 -14.00 4.28 -36.70
N GLN A 300 -15.04 4.28 -37.53
CA GLN A 300 -15.21 5.32 -38.56
C GLN A 300 -15.37 6.75 -38.00
N GLN A 301 -15.72 6.87 -36.72
CA GLN A 301 -15.94 8.14 -36.02
C GLN A 301 -14.84 8.49 -35.02
N ASN A 302 -13.91 7.58 -34.72
CA ASN A 302 -12.88 7.77 -33.70
C ASN A 302 -11.56 7.11 -34.09
N GLY A 303 -10.44 7.83 -34.01
CA GLY A 303 -9.11 7.26 -34.23
C GLY A 303 -8.27 8.06 -35.23
N VAL A 304 -7.16 7.46 -35.65
CA VAL A 304 -6.22 8.09 -36.60
C VAL A 304 -6.63 7.76 -38.04
N PHE A 305 -6.68 8.78 -38.88
CA PHE A 305 -6.94 8.67 -40.31
C PHE A 305 -5.83 9.35 -41.11
N LEU A 306 -5.60 8.86 -42.31
CA LEU A 306 -4.71 9.51 -43.26
C LEU A 306 -5.50 10.54 -44.06
N ASN A 307 -5.07 11.80 -44.06
CA ASN A 307 -5.72 12.90 -44.77
C ASN A 307 -4.75 13.49 -45.80
N LEU A 308 -4.89 13.08 -47.07
CA LEU A 308 -3.97 13.49 -48.12
C LEU A 308 -4.59 14.53 -49.04
N THR A 309 -3.85 15.60 -49.29
CA THR A 309 -4.13 16.62 -50.30
C THR A 309 -3.21 16.41 -51.51
N PRO A 310 -3.64 16.73 -52.76
CA PRO A 310 -2.77 16.62 -53.93
C PRO A 310 -1.43 17.33 -53.69
N SER A 311 -0.33 16.64 -53.93
CA SER A 311 1.01 17.15 -53.63
C SER A 311 2.07 16.52 -54.53
N ILE A 312 3.06 17.31 -54.94
CA ILE A 312 4.25 16.84 -55.67
C ILE A 312 5.10 15.87 -54.84
N ASN A 313 4.86 15.79 -53.53
CA ASN A 313 5.57 14.89 -52.63
C ASN A 313 4.93 13.48 -52.56
N ILE A 314 3.78 13.27 -53.21
CA ILE A 314 3.09 11.99 -53.33
C ILE A 314 3.42 11.38 -54.70
N ASN A 315 4.09 10.23 -54.71
CA ASN A 315 4.52 9.52 -55.92
C ASN A 315 3.76 8.19 -56.08
N VAL A 316 3.55 7.78 -57.33
CA VAL A 316 3.01 6.46 -57.67
C VAL A 316 4.07 5.40 -57.38
N ASN A 317 3.66 4.22 -56.90
CA ASN A 317 4.53 3.09 -56.57
C ASN A 317 5.60 3.37 -55.50
N GLU A 318 5.33 4.32 -54.59
CA GLU A 318 6.16 4.57 -53.40
C GLU A 318 5.45 4.20 -52.11
N SER A 319 6.24 3.85 -51.10
CA SER A 319 5.77 3.63 -49.72
C SER A 319 6.21 4.78 -48.84
N TYR A 320 5.43 5.04 -47.79
CA TYR A 320 5.67 6.12 -46.86
C TYR A 320 5.56 5.62 -45.42
N THR A 321 6.41 6.16 -44.54
CA THR A 321 6.38 5.88 -43.10
C THR A 321 6.34 7.18 -42.30
N ALA A 322 5.70 7.14 -41.15
CA ALA A 322 5.61 8.25 -40.21
C ALA A 322 5.73 7.72 -38.78
N GLN A 323 5.96 8.60 -37.81
CA GLN A 323 5.89 8.24 -36.40
C GLN A 323 4.90 9.15 -35.68
N LEU A 324 3.89 8.54 -35.08
CA LEU A 324 2.97 9.21 -34.17
C LEU A 324 3.35 8.85 -32.74
N GLN A 325 3.23 9.81 -31.83
CA GLN A 325 3.47 9.60 -30.41
C GLN A 325 2.19 9.84 -29.63
N TRP A 326 1.82 8.86 -28.82
CA TRP A 326 0.78 8.96 -27.81
C TRP A 326 1.38 9.47 -26.51
N ILE A 327 0.71 10.42 -25.87
CA ILE A 327 1.13 10.98 -24.58
C ILE A 327 -0.04 10.85 -23.63
N LEU A 328 0.18 10.19 -22.50
CA LEU A 328 -0.79 10.06 -21.43
C LEU A 328 -0.42 11.03 -20.32
N SER A 329 -1.37 11.85 -19.90
CA SER A 329 -1.17 12.88 -18.88
C SER A 329 -2.29 12.86 -17.84
N ASP A 330 -1.95 13.12 -16.60
CA ASP A 330 -2.90 13.28 -15.48
C ASP A 330 -3.41 14.72 -15.33
N ALA A 331 -2.91 15.64 -16.14
CA ALA A 331 -3.35 17.03 -16.24
C ALA A 331 -3.37 17.52 -17.71
N PRO A 332 -4.09 18.61 -18.03
CA PRO A 332 -4.02 19.26 -19.32
C PRO A 332 -2.58 19.70 -19.69
N LEU A 333 -2.20 19.56 -20.96
CA LEU A 333 -0.94 20.07 -21.52
C LEU A 333 -1.06 21.52 -22.02
#